data_AF-A0A3M1ZBK3-F1
#
_entry.id   AF-A0A3M1ZBK3-F1
#
_cell.length_a   1.000
_cell.length_b   1.000
_cell.length_c   1.000
_cell.angle_alpha   90.00
_cell.angle_beta   90.00
_cell.angle_gamma   90.00
#
_symmetry.space_group_name_H-M   'P 1'
#
loop_
_entity.id
_entity.type
_entity.pdbx_description
1 polymer ?
#
loop_
_entity_poly.entity_id
_entity_poly.type
_entity_poly.pdbx_seq_one_letter_code
_entity_poly.pdbx_strand_id
1 'polypeptide(L)'
;MTHCYWTLVTEKGNPQKIGLLHGPRTGHLLIYCNGKVLTIDFKVLDSKVYTFFINDELCEIHLIRKGDKMRYKFRINKTADTPKNRARRQLERSHLKQSILFIGGIFLFLAAVIGFAYWYNTDEDAGALKRLDTRGVETIATCFKDPERPNQPAFYVFTVNNVSYSGHFNFSNTFDQTATPLLPILPGDEFVVKYLPANPEIHRINFRKITENQAARYKKRVLERLARNNPDMELYHLVCLVETALETQGLSALPDFYYSDLSPTSNPLHNRTTYQQLVGDSAFQKKVRQNCPE
;
A
#
# COMPACT_ATOMS: atom_id res chain seq x y z
N MET A 1 44.41 -20.52 -49.15
CA MET A 1 43.76 -19.22 -49.43
C MET A 1 42.41 -19.23 -48.76
N THR A 2 42.03 -18.17 -48.06
CA THR A 2 40.73 -18.06 -47.37
C THR A 2 39.80 -17.17 -48.17
N HIS A 3 38.56 -17.62 -48.34
CA HIS A 3 37.51 -16.88 -49.02
C HIS A 3 36.34 -16.68 -48.06
N CYS A 4 35.92 -15.43 -47.89
CA CYS A 4 34.73 -15.08 -47.11
C CYS A 4 33.80 -14.24 -47.98
N TYR A 5 32.50 -14.38 -47.74
CA TYR A 5 31.50 -13.55 -48.38
C TYR A 5 30.46 -13.09 -47.35
N TRP A 6 29.91 -11.91 -47.60
CA TRP A 6 28.77 -11.35 -46.87
C TRP A 6 27.76 -10.83 -47.88
N THR A 7 26.48 -10.89 -47.51
CA THR A 7 25.40 -10.29 -48.31
C THR A 7 24.88 -9.08 -47.55
N LEU A 8 25.03 -7.90 -48.16
CA LEU A 8 24.44 -6.68 -47.65
C LEU A 8 23.11 -6.44 -48.38
N VAL A 9 22.00 -6.50 -47.63
CA VAL A 9 20.68 -6.09 -48.14
C VAL A 9 20.50 -4.62 -47.84
N THR A 10 20.35 -3.82 -48.89
CA THR A 10 20.12 -2.38 -48.77
C THR A 10 18.61 -2.08 -48.79
N GLU A 11 18.20 -0.89 -48.33
CA GLU A 11 16.79 -0.47 -48.31
C GLU A 11 16.12 -0.49 -49.69
N LYS A 12 16.91 -0.43 -50.78
CA LYS A 12 16.42 -0.55 -52.17
C LYS A 12 16.18 -2.01 -52.61
N GLY A 13 16.28 -2.98 -51.70
CA GLY A 13 15.97 -4.40 -51.95
C GLY A 13 17.04 -5.19 -52.71
N ASN A 14 17.99 -4.53 -53.39
CA ASN A 14 19.02 -5.22 -54.17
C ASN A 14 20.16 -5.74 -53.27
N PRO A 15 20.37 -7.08 -53.18
CA PRO A 15 21.44 -7.65 -52.38
C PRO A 15 22.80 -7.39 -53.04
N GLN A 16 23.76 -6.91 -52.25
CA GLN A 16 25.15 -6.70 -52.67
C GLN A 16 26.02 -7.81 -52.07
N LYS A 17 26.72 -8.58 -52.91
CA LYS A 17 27.63 -9.65 -52.49
C LYS A 17 29.03 -9.10 -52.31
N ILE A 18 29.51 -9.10 -51.08
CA ILE A 18 30.83 -8.59 -50.70
C ILE A 18 31.72 -9.78 -50.47
N GLY A 19 32.83 -9.87 -51.21
CA GLY A 19 33.80 -10.94 -51.09
C GLY A 19 35.15 -10.45 -50.59
N LEU A 20 35.80 -11.29 -49.79
CA LEU A 20 37.17 -11.12 -49.34
C LEU A 20 37.95 -12.38 -49.65
N LEU A 21 39.04 -12.25 -50.40
CA LEU A 21 40.06 -13.26 -50.57
C LEU A 21 41.29 -12.83 -49.80
N HIS A 22 41.79 -13.69 -48.94
CA HIS A 22 42.99 -13.42 -48.17
C HIS A 22 43.90 -14.64 -48.12
N GLY A 23 45.19 -14.46 -48.39
CA GLY A 23 46.21 -15.48 -48.19
C GLY A 23 46.91 -15.27 -46.85
N PRO A 24 46.56 -15.98 -45.75
CA PRO A 24 47.10 -15.67 -44.42
C PRO A 24 48.62 -15.84 -44.29
N ARG A 25 49.24 -16.63 -45.18
CA ARG A 25 50.70 -16.85 -45.23
C ARG A 25 51.41 -15.90 -46.20
N THR A 26 50.73 -15.49 -47.28
CA THR A 26 51.31 -14.65 -48.34
C THR A 26 50.98 -13.17 -48.16
N GLY A 27 49.99 -12.85 -47.32
CA GLY A 27 49.49 -11.49 -47.07
C GLY A 27 48.75 -10.87 -48.26
N HIS A 28 48.41 -11.64 -49.30
CA HIS A 28 47.64 -11.14 -50.45
C HIS A 28 46.17 -10.98 -50.06
N LEU A 29 45.62 -9.79 -50.21
CA LEU A 29 44.23 -9.46 -49.90
C LEU A 29 43.54 -8.86 -51.14
N LEU A 30 42.32 -9.32 -51.40
CA LEU A 30 41.40 -8.74 -52.38
C LEU A 30 40.01 -8.60 -51.75
N ILE A 31 39.46 -7.39 -51.78
CA ILE A 31 38.08 -7.10 -51.42
C ILE A 31 37.34 -6.71 -52.69
N TYR A 32 36.17 -7.31 -52.92
CA TYR A 32 35.32 -7.03 -54.07
C TYR A 32 33.83 -6.97 -53.69
N CYS A 33 33.04 -6.27 -54.50
CA CYS A 33 31.59 -6.20 -54.37
C CYS A 33 30.94 -6.50 -55.73
N ASN A 34 30.05 -7.48 -55.78
CA ASN A 34 29.38 -7.94 -57.01
C ASN A 34 30.36 -8.19 -58.18
N GLY A 35 31.52 -8.77 -57.87
CA GLY A 35 32.59 -9.05 -58.85
C GLY A 35 33.49 -7.85 -59.19
N LYS A 36 33.15 -6.62 -58.78
CA LYS A 36 34.01 -5.43 -58.95
C LYS A 36 35.01 -5.32 -57.81
N VAL A 37 36.29 -5.21 -58.14
CA VAL A 37 37.36 -5.01 -57.15
C VAL A 37 37.20 -3.66 -56.46
N LEU A 38 37.21 -3.67 -55.12
CA LEU A 38 37.18 -2.48 -54.27
C LEU A 38 38.57 -2.13 -53.73
N THR A 39 39.34 -3.14 -53.31
CA THR A 39 40.67 -2.94 -52.71
C THR A 39 41.55 -4.16 -52.95
N ILE A 40 42.81 -3.92 -53.29
CA ILE A 40 43.87 -4.92 -53.33
C ILE A 40 44.96 -4.46 -52.37
N ASP A 41 45.45 -5.36 -51.52
CA ASP A 41 46.57 -5.05 -50.63
C ASP A 41 47.50 -6.27 -50.50
N PHE A 42 48.76 -6.01 -50.20
CA PHE A 42 49.82 -7.00 -50.11
C PHE A 42 50.47 -6.93 -48.72
N LYS A 43 51.04 -8.06 -48.28
CA LYS A 43 51.72 -8.17 -46.96
C LYS A 43 50.80 -7.90 -45.76
N VAL A 44 49.51 -8.21 -45.87
CA VAL A 44 48.52 -8.08 -44.79
C VAL A 44 48.62 -9.27 -43.83
N LEU A 45 49.63 -9.28 -42.96
CA LEU A 45 49.85 -10.40 -42.01
C LEU A 45 49.25 -10.15 -40.63
N ASP A 46 48.91 -8.90 -40.31
CA ASP A 46 48.37 -8.47 -39.02
C ASP A 46 46.97 -7.87 -39.12
N SER A 47 46.36 -7.62 -37.95
CA SER A 47 45.02 -7.04 -37.86
C SER A 47 44.94 -5.70 -38.59
N LYS A 48 43.93 -5.53 -39.44
CA LYS A 48 43.72 -4.31 -40.22
C LYS A 48 42.24 -4.11 -40.50
N VAL A 49 41.81 -2.85 -40.59
CA VAL A 49 40.43 -2.48 -40.93
C VAL A 49 40.43 -1.80 -42.29
N TYR A 50 39.54 -2.26 -43.17
CA TYR A 50 39.29 -1.63 -44.46
C TYR A 50 37.91 -1.01 -44.44
N THR A 51 37.85 0.24 -44.88
CA THR A 51 36.62 1.03 -44.89
C THR A 51 36.31 1.45 -46.32
N PHE A 52 35.07 1.25 -46.75
CA PHE A 52 34.61 1.61 -48.08
C PHE A 52 33.10 1.89 -48.07
N PHE A 53 32.62 2.62 -49.07
CA PHE A 53 31.19 2.88 -49.22
C PHE A 53 30.54 1.85 -50.13
N ILE A 54 29.37 1.35 -49.72
CA ILE A 54 28.43 0.68 -50.62
C ILE A 54 27.15 1.50 -50.62
N ASN A 55 26.85 2.13 -51.76
CA ASN A 55 25.84 3.19 -51.84
C ASN A 55 26.13 4.25 -50.74
N ASP A 56 25.18 4.52 -49.85
CA ASP A 56 25.31 5.51 -48.77
C ASP A 56 25.69 4.90 -47.40
N GLU A 57 26.03 3.61 -47.35
CA GLU A 57 26.43 2.92 -46.11
C GLU A 57 27.97 2.84 -46.02
N LEU A 58 28.52 3.33 -44.91
CA LEU A 58 29.93 3.16 -44.59
C LEU A 58 30.15 1.76 -44.05
N CYS A 59 30.89 0.95 -44.81
CA CYS A 59 31.13 -0.46 -44.51
C CYS A 59 32.57 -0.67 -44.07
N GLU A 60 32.77 -1.57 -43.12
CA GLU A 60 34.06 -1.92 -42.57
C GLU A 60 34.28 -3.43 -42.61
N ILE A 61 35.43 -3.86 -43.13
CA ILE A 61 35.93 -5.23 -42.98
C ILE A 61 37.08 -5.20 -41.98
N HIS A 62 36.90 -5.90 -40.88
CA HIS A 62 37.87 -6.08 -39.81
C HIS A 62 38.60 -7.41 -40.01
N LEU A 63 39.91 -7.36 -40.22
CA LEU A 63 40.80 -8.50 -40.13
C LEU A 63 41.39 -8.50 -38.72
N ILE A 64 41.21 -9.60 -37.99
CA ILE A 64 41.60 -9.71 -36.58
C ILE A 64 42.49 -10.93 -36.43
N ARG A 65 43.78 -10.72 -36.17
CA ARG A 65 44.75 -11.77 -35.86
C ARG A 65 44.56 -12.25 -34.42
N LYS A 66 44.41 -13.57 -34.25
CA LYS A 66 44.37 -14.26 -32.95
C LYS A 66 45.34 -15.44 -32.99
N GLY A 67 46.58 -15.20 -32.54
CA GLY A 67 47.69 -16.14 -32.69
C GLY A 67 47.98 -16.41 -34.17
N ASP A 68 47.99 -17.68 -34.56
CA ASP A 68 48.25 -18.11 -35.94
C ASP A 68 47.01 -18.11 -36.86
N LYS A 69 45.86 -17.66 -36.34
CA LYS A 69 44.59 -17.62 -37.08
C LYS A 69 44.15 -16.18 -37.35
N MET A 70 43.62 -15.95 -38.56
CA MET A 70 42.98 -14.69 -38.95
C MET A 70 41.46 -14.84 -38.94
N ARG A 71 40.75 -13.88 -38.34
CA ARG A 71 39.28 -13.80 -38.36
C ARG A 71 38.83 -12.58 -39.14
N TYR A 72 37.68 -12.69 -39.80
CA TYR A 72 37.13 -11.64 -40.65
C TYR A 72 35.74 -11.25 -40.16
N LYS A 73 35.48 -9.96 -40.02
CA LYS A 73 34.16 -9.45 -39.62
C LYS A 73 33.77 -8.26 -40.48
N PHE A 74 32.61 -8.38 -41.12
CA PHE A 74 31.96 -7.26 -41.80
C PHE A 74 31.05 -6.50 -40.83
N ARG A 75 31.09 -5.17 -40.84
CA ARG A 75 30.21 -4.29 -40.06
C ARG A 75 29.78 -3.09 -40.90
N ILE A 76 28.56 -2.62 -40.65
CA ILE A 76 28.11 -1.32 -41.12
C ILE A 76 28.38 -0.31 -39.99
N ASN A 77 29.11 0.75 -40.29
CA ASN A 77 29.39 1.80 -39.33
C ASN A 77 28.18 2.75 -39.23
N LYS A 78 27.40 2.57 -38.16
CA LYS A 78 26.22 3.40 -37.84
C LYS A 78 26.54 4.63 -36.99
N THR A 79 27.79 4.78 -36.53
CA THR A 79 28.21 5.85 -35.62
C THR A 79 28.87 7.02 -36.35
N ALA A 80 29.53 6.76 -37.49
CA ALA A 80 30.11 7.78 -38.35
C ALA A 80 29.04 8.76 -38.86
N ASP A 81 29.44 10.02 -39.05
CA ASP A 81 28.56 11.08 -39.53
C ASP A 81 28.37 11.02 -41.05
N THR A 82 27.61 10.01 -41.51
CA THR A 82 27.17 9.91 -42.90
C THR A 82 25.77 10.51 -43.07
N PRO A 83 25.38 11.02 -44.26
CA PRO A 83 24.03 11.53 -44.52
C PRO A 83 22.93 10.54 -44.11
N LYS A 84 23.15 9.25 -44.35
CA LYS A 84 22.21 8.18 -44.00
C LYS A 84 22.10 7.96 -42.48
N ASN A 85 23.22 7.98 -41.75
CA ASN A 85 23.21 7.88 -40.30
C ASN A 85 22.55 9.11 -39.65
N ARG A 86 22.69 10.31 -40.24
CA ARG A 86 21.97 11.51 -39.78
C ARG A 86 20.45 11.37 -39.92
N ALA A 87 19.98 10.91 -41.08
CA ALA A 87 18.55 10.67 -41.31
C ALA A 87 17.98 9.64 -40.32
N ARG A 88 18.71 8.53 -40.07
CA ARG A 88 18.33 7.50 -39.09
C ARG A 88 18.17 8.08 -37.68
N ARG A 89 19.12 8.91 -37.23
CA ARG A 89 19.06 9.56 -35.90
C ARG A 89 17.89 10.53 -35.77
N GLN A 90 17.54 11.26 -36.84
CA GLN A 90 16.39 12.17 -36.82
C GLN A 90 15.08 11.39 -36.66
N LEU A 91 14.93 10.29 -37.40
CA LEU A 91 13.77 9.40 -37.29
C LEU A 91 13.66 8.80 -35.88
N GLU A 92 14.76 8.24 -35.35
CA GLU A 92 14.81 7.68 -34.00
C GLU A 92 14.43 8.71 -32.91
N ARG A 93 14.91 9.95 -33.03
CA ARG A 93 14.53 11.04 -32.11
C ARG A 93 13.04 11.36 -32.17
N SER A 94 12.44 11.32 -33.36
CA SER A 94 11.01 11.58 -33.52
C SER A 94 10.16 10.49 -32.87
N HIS A 95 10.52 9.22 -33.08
CA HIS A 95 9.84 8.09 -32.46
C HIS A 95 10.04 8.06 -30.95
N LEU A 96 11.24 8.37 -30.46
CA LEU A 96 11.50 8.46 -29.02
C LEU A 96 10.62 9.54 -28.36
N LYS A 97 10.50 10.72 -28.98
CA LYS A 97 9.60 11.78 -28.49
C LYS A 97 8.14 11.33 -28.47
N GLN A 98 7.68 10.66 -29.53
CA GLN A 98 6.32 10.12 -29.61
C GLN A 98 6.07 9.07 -28.52
N SER A 99 7.01 8.15 -28.30
CA SER A 99 6.91 7.12 -27.25
C SER A 99 6.87 7.73 -25.85
N ILE A 100 7.72 8.72 -25.57
CA ILE A 100 7.72 9.43 -24.27
C ILE A 100 6.38 10.15 -24.05
N LEU A 101 5.86 10.85 -25.06
CA LEU A 101 4.56 11.53 -24.97
C LEU A 101 3.42 10.55 -24.73
N PHE A 102 3.42 9.42 -25.44
CA PHE A 102 2.40 8.38 -25.29
C PHE A 102 2.41 7.77 -23.88
N ILE A 103 3.59 7.38 -23.40
CA ILE A 103 3.75 6.83 -22.04
C ILE A 103 3.34 7.86 -20.99
N GLY A 104 3.78 9.11 -21.13
CA GLY A 104 3.41 10.20 -20.23
C GLY A 104 1.89 10.44 -20.19
N GLY A 105 1.22 10.37 -21.35
CA GLY A 105 -0.23 10.50 -21.43
C GLY A 105 -0.98 9.40 -20.68
N ILE A 106 -0.52 8.15 -20.77
CA ILE A 106 -1.12 7.02 -20.03
C ILE A 106 -0.99 7.23 -18.51
N PHE A 107 0.19 7.64 -18.03
CA PHE A 107 0.39 7.90 -16.60
C PHE A 107 -0.51 9.03 -16.09
N LEU A 108 -0.66 10.10 -16.86
CA LEU A 108 -1.51 11.24 -16.48
C LEU A 108 -3.00 10.84 -16.45
N PHE A 109 -3.44 10.03 -17.42
CA PHE A 109 -4.80 9.49 -17.43
C PHE A 109 -5.06 8.59 -16.21
N LEU A 110 -4.15 7.67 -15.88
CA LEU A 110 -4.29 6.83 -14.69
C LEU A 110 -4.34 7.64 -13.40
N ALA A 111 -3.48 8.65 -13.26
CA ALA A 111 -3.50 9.56 -12.12
C ALA A 111 -4.83 10.31 -12.00
N ALA A 112 -5.40 10.77 -13.13
CA ALA A 112 -6.70 11.42 -13.15
C ALA A 112 -7.84 10.49 -12.74
N VAL A 113 -7.86 9.24 -13.22
CA VAL A 113 -8.87 8.23 -12.85
C VAL A 113 -8.79 7.91 -11.35
N ILE A 114 -7.58 7.69 -10.82
CA ILE A 114 -7.37 7.42 -9.39
C ILE A 114 -7.79 8.63 -8.54
N GLY A 115 -7.40 9.84 -8.95
CA GLY A 115 -7.78 11.08 -8.25
C GLY A 115 -9.29 11.31 -8.25
N PHE A 116 -9.96 11.07 -9.38
CA PHE A 116 -11.41 11.17 -9.49
C PHE A 116 -12.12 10.14 -8.61
N ALA A 117 -11.67 8.87 -8.63
CA ALA A 117 -12.23 7.82 -7.78
C ALA A 117 -12.08 8.17 -6.29
N TYR A 118 -10.92 8.67 -5.87
CA TYR A 118 -10.71 9.08 -4.47
C TYR A 118 -11.64 10.23 -4.06
N TRP A 119 -11.75 11.25 -4.92
CA TRP A 119 -12.63 12.41 -4.66
C TRP A 119 -14.11 12.02 -4.58
N TYR A 120 -14.59 11.20 -5.52
CA TYR A 120 -15.99 10.74 -5.56
C TYR A 120 -16.39 9.96 -4.30
N ASN A 121 -15.55 9.01 -3.86
CA ASN A 121 -15.82 8.23 -2.65
C ASN A 121 -15.84 9.10 -1.39
N THR A 122 -14.95 10.10 -1.29
CA THR A 122 -14.85 10.95 -0.09
C THR A 122 -16.10 11.84 0.09
N ASP A 123 -16.65 12.36 -1.01
CA ASP A 123 -17.88 13.18 -0.97
C ASP A 123 -19.12 12.34 -0.61
N GLU A 124 -19.18 11.11 -1.11
CA GLU A 124 -20.25 10.16 -0.80
C GLU A 124 -20.26 9.77 0.69
N ASP A 125 -19.10 9.48 1.26
CA ASP A 125 -18.94 9.16 2.69
C ASP A 125 -19.34 10.33 3.60
N ALA A 126 -18.88 11.54 3.27
CA ALA A 126 -19.24 12.75 4.01
C ALA A 126 -20.76 13.02 3.96
N GLY A 127 -21.37 12.82 2.78
CA GLY A 127 -22.82 12.90 2.60
C GLY A 127 -23.57 11.80 3.35
N ALA A 128 -23.04 10.58 3.39
CA ALA A 128 -23.62 9.45 4.13
C ALA A 128 -23.63 9.69 5.64
N LEU A 129 -22.52 10.14 6.23
CA LEU A 129 -22.44 10.47 7.66
C LEU A 129 -23.39 11.61 8.05
N LYS A 130 -23.45 12.68 7.25
CA LYS A 130 -24.37 13.79 7.50
C LYS A 130 -25.84 13.36 7.44
N ARG A 131 -26.19 12.47 6.51
CA ARG A 131 -27.53 11.86 6.45
C ARG A 131 -27.79 10.99 7.68
N LEU A 132 -26.80 10.21 8.11
CA LEU A 132 -26.92 9.36 9.29
C LEU A 132 -27.18 10.18 10.56
N ASP A 133 -26.52 11.34 10.71
CA ASP A 133 -26.73 12.20 11.87
C ASP A 133 -28.12 12.82 11.91
N THR A 134 -28.66 13.21 10.75
CA THR A 134 -29.95 13.92 10.64
C THR A 134 -31.17 13.01 10.51
N ARG A 135 -31.03 11.86 9.85
CA ARG A 135 -32.15 10.95 9.51
C ARG A 135 -31.95 9.53 10.03
N GLY A 136 -30.83 9.24 10.69
CA GLY A 136 -30.55 7.91 11.19
C GLY A 136 -31.47 7.53 12.35
N VAL A 137 -31.87 6.26 12.36
CA VAL A 137 -32.66 5.64 13.43
C VAL A 137 -31.76 4.72 14.22
N GLU A 138 -32.05 4.56 15.50
CA GLU A 138 -31.26 3.75 16.42
C GLU A 138 -31.87 2.36 16.62
N THR A 139 -31.01 1.37 16.77
CA THR A 139 -31.37 0.02 17.26
C THR A 139 -30.20 -0.54 18.07
N ILE A 140 -30.36 -1.75 18.61
CA ILE A 140 -29.33 -2.44 19.37
C ILE A 140 -28.53 -3.34 18.42
N ALA A 141 -27.21 -3.24 18.49
CA ALA A 141 -26.28 -4.16 17.86
C ALA A 141 -25.59 -5.02 18.90
N THR A 142 -25.32 -6.27 18.53
CA THR A 142 -24.54 -7.20 19.34
C THR A 142 -23.13 -7.33 18.76
N CYS A 143 -22.13 -7.17 19.61
CA CYS A 143 -20.72 -7.26 19.26
C CYS A 143 -20.18 -8.69 19.39
N PHE A 144 -19.24 -9.00 18.50
CA PHE A 144 -18.55 -10.28 18.41
C PHE A 144 -17.06 -10.05 18.22
N LYS A 145 -16.26 -10.88 18.87
CA LYS A 145 -14.82 -10.96 18.68
C LYS A 145 -14.42 -12.41 18.82
N ASP A 146 -13.69 -12.92 17.84
CA ASP A 146 -13.18 -14.28 17.87
C ASP A 146 -12.00 -14.37 18.86
N PRO A 147 -12.13 -15.12 19.98
CA PRO A 147 -11.05 -15.25 20.95
C PRO A 147 -9.88 -16.09 20.42
N GLU A 148 -10.11 -16.99 19.46
CA GLU A 148 -9.07 -17.81 18.85
C GLU A 148 -8.32 -17.04 17.76
N ARG A 149 -8.88 -15.94 17.27
CA ARG A 149 -8.30 -15.09 16.23
C ARG A 149 -8.21 -13.63 16.69
N PRO A 150 -7.34 -13.31 17.67
CA PRO A 150 -7.25 -11.98 18.27
C PRO A 150 -6.84 -10.87 17.27
N ASN A 151 -6.26 -11.25 16.14
CA ASN A 151 -5.84 -10.34 15.07
C ASN A 151 -6.97 -10.01 14.06
N GLN A 152 -8.12 -10.67 14.13
CA GLN A 152 -9.26 -10.32 13.30
C GLN A 152 -10.00 -9.08 13.85
N PRO A 153 -10.50 -8.19 12.98
CA PRO A 153 -11.28 -7.05 13.42
C PRO A 153 -12.56 -7.57 14.11
N ALA A 154 -12.89 -6.95 15.23
CA ALA A 154 -14.16 -7.21 15.87
C ALA A 154 -15.30 -6.63 15.01
N PHE A 155 -16.49 -7.20 15.15
CA PHE A 155 -17.65 -6.82 14.36
C PHE A 155 -18.91 -6.76 15.22
N TYR A 156 -19.93 -6.06 14.73
CA TYR A 156 -21.25 -6.03 15.33
C TYR A 156 -22.31 -6.43 14.32
N VAL A 157 -23.43 -6.94 14.80
CA VAL A 157 -24.59 -7.33 14.00
C VAL A 157 -25.85 -6.69 14.58
N PHE A 158 -26.72 -6.18 13.71
CA PHE A 158 -28.04 -5.67 14.08
C PHE A 158 -29.08 -6.09 13.04
N THR A 159 -30.35 -6.14 13.45
CA THR A 159 -31.43 -6.63 12.59
C THR A 159 -32.44 -5.51 12.33
N VAL A 160 -32.81 -5.32 11.06
CA VAL A 160 -33.85 -4.40 10.60
C VAL A 160 -34.79 -5.17 9.68
N ASN A 161 -36.09 -5.21 9.98
CA ASN A 161 -37.09 -5.91 9.18
C ASN A 161 -36.71 -7.37 8.84
N ASN A 162 -36.18 -8.12 9.82
CA ASN A 162 -35.67 -9.50 9.68
C ASN A 162 -34.44 -9.66 8.76
N VAL A 163 -33.79 -8.57 8.35
CA VAL A 163 -32.51 -8.61 7.63
C VAL A 163 -31.39 -8.19 8.57
N SER A 164 -30.35 -9.00 8.66
CA SER A 164 -29.17 -8.73 9.48
C SER A 164 -28.15 -7.94 8.68
N TYR A 165 -27.62 -6.89 9.30
CA TYR A 165 -26.53 -6.06 8.79
C TYR A 165 -25.36 -6.14 9.75
N SER A 166 -24.14 -5.96 9.26
CA SER A 166 -22.93 -6.05 10.07
C SER A 166 -21.92 -4.96 9.75
N GLY A 167 -21.19 -4.55 10.78
CA GLY A 167 -20.09 -3.60 10.66
C GLY A 167 -18.83 -4.10 11.33
N HIS A 168 -17.69 -3.75 10.74
CA HIS A 168 -16.38 -4.01 11.33
C HIS A 168 -15.84 -2.76 12.03
N PHE A 169 -15.08 -2.95 13.10
CA PHE A 169 -14.36 -1.86 13.75
C PHE A 169 -12.96 -2.33 14.17
N ASN A 170 -12.02 -1.39 14.10
CA ASN A 170 -10.67 -1.59 14.60
C ASN A 170 -10.32 -0.45 15.55
N PHE A 171 -9.78 -0.80 16.71
CA PHE A 171 -9.44 0.15 17.77
C PHE A 171 -8.13 0.91 17.50
N SER A 172 -7.50 0.71 16.34
CA SER A 172 -6.22 1.33 15.98
C SER A 172 -6.30 2.83 15.65
N ASN A 173 -7.48 3.39 15.35
CA ASN A 173 -7.63 4.79 15.01
C ASN A 173 -8.18 5.61 16.19
N THR A 174 -7.28 6.32 16.87
CA THR A 174 -7.44 7.01 18.16
C THR A 174 -8.13 8.38 18.11
N PHE A 175 -8.70 8.81 16.98
CA PHE A 175 -9.21 10.19 16.84
C PHE A 175 -10.72 10.37 17.04
N ASP A 176 -11.51 9.29 17.08
CA ASP A 176 -12.95 9.38 17.36
C ASP A 176 -13.27 8.76 18.73
N GLN A 177 -13.59 9.60 19.72
CA GLN A 177 -13.92 9.14 21.08
C GLN A 177 -15.23 8.32 21.13
N THR A 178 -16.09 8.40 20.11
CA THR A 178 -17.27 7.53 19.97
C THR A 178 -16.92 6.15 19.40
N ALA A 179 -15.74 6.02 18.79
CA ALA A 179 -15.24 4.78 18.19
C ALA A 179 -14.45 3.88 19.17
N THR A 180 -14.16 4.36 20.38
CA THR A 180 -13.46 3.58 21.41
C THR A 180 -14.40 3.18 22.54
N PRO A 181 -14.54 1.88 22.83
CA PRO A 181 -15.36 1.39 23.93
C PRO A 181 -14.72 1.73 25.28
N LEU A 182 -15.58 1.94 26.29
CA LEU A 182 -15.16 2.24 27.66
C LEU A 182 -14.35 1.09 28.28
N LEU A 183 -14.77 -0.14 28.02
CA LEU A 183 -14.16 -1.38 28.53
C LEU A 183 -13.85 -2.32 27.35
N PRO A 184 -13.00 -3.35 27.55
CA PRO A 184 -12.75 -4.34 26.51
C PRO A 184 -14.06 -5.01 26.04
N ILE A 185 -14.26 -5.06 24.73
CA ILE A 185 -15.44 -5.70 24.13
C ILE A 185 -15.31 -7.21 24.25
N LEU A 186 -16.35 -7.83 24.82
CA LEU A 186 -16.52 -9.27 24.85
C LEU A 186 -17.69 -9.70 23.94
N PRO A 187 -17.70 -10.95 23.46
CA PRO A 187 -18.81 -11.48 22.68
C PRO A 187 -20.14 -11.32 23.42
N GLY A 188 -21.16 -10.86 22.70
CA GLY A 188 -22.49 -10.62 23.24
C GLY A 188 -22.66 -9.24 23.89
N ASP A 189 -21.64 -8.37 23.89
CA ASP A 189 -21.80 -6.98 24.32
C ASP A 189 -22.77 -6.22 23.40
N GLU A 190 -23.60 -5.36 23.99
CA GLU A 190 -24.66 -4.64 23.28
C GLU A 190 -24.41 -3.13 23.26
N PHE A 191 -24.53 -2.53 22.09
CA PHE A 191 -24.41 -1.07 21.92
C PHE A 191 -25.47 -0.56 20.97
N VAL A 192 -25.78 0.72 21.09
CA VAL A 192 -26.66 1.36 20.12
C VAL A 192 -25.93 1.56 18.80
N VAL A 193 -26.56 1.14 17.72
CA VAL A 193 -26.17 1.44 16.34
C VAL A 193 -27.18 2.40 15.75
N LYS A 194 -26.67 3.44 15.08
CA LYS A 194 -27.48 4.33 14.26
C LYS A 194 -27.33 3.92 12.81
N TYR A 195 -28.43 3.77 12.08
CA TYR A 195 -28.43 3.38 10.65
C TYR A 195 -29.42 4.25 9.85
N LEU A 196 -29.24 4.32 8.53
CA LEU A 196 -30.20 4.99 7.65
C LEU A 196 -31.35 4.05 7.27
N PRO A 197 -32.63 4.37 7.58
CA PRO A 197 -33.75 3.49 7.26
C PRO A 197 -33.91 3.18 5.77
N ALA A 198 -33.57 4.14 4.90
CA ALA A 198 -33.63 3.98 3.45
C ALA A 198 -32.48 3.13 2.87
N ASN A 199 -31.38 2.99 3.61
CA ASN A 199 -30.23 2.16 3.23
C ASN A 199 -29.46 1.74 4.50
N PRO A 200 -29.85 0.62 5.14
CA PRO A 200 -29.26 0.23 6.42
C PRO A 200 -27.78 -0.16 6.36
N GLU A 201 -27.19 -0.36 5.17
CA GLU A 201 -25.73 -0.51 4.96
C GLU A 201 -24.93 0.73 5.42
N ILE A 202 -25.59 1.89 5.49
CA ILE A 202 -24.99 3.10 6.07
C ILE A 202 -25.35 3.12 7.55
N HIS A 203 -24.39 2.71 8.38
CA HIS A 203 -24.57 2.59 9.83
C HIS A 203 -23.29 2.91 10.62
N ARG A 204 -23.46 3.30 11.89
CA ARG A 204 -22.37 3.59 12.84
C ARG A 204 -22.76 3.16 14.25
N ILE A 205 -21.93 2.33 14.86
CA ILE A 205 -22.05 1.94 16.28
C ILE A 205 -21.61 3.09 17.19
N ASN A 206 -22.30 3.27 18.32
CA ASN A 206 -21.97 4.26 19.33
C ASN A 206 -21.59 3.55 20.63
N PHE A 207 -20.29 3.47 20.92
CA PHE A 207 -19.81 2.79 22.13
C PHE A 207 -20.06 3.56 23.43
N ARG A 208 -20.55 4.81 23.35
CA ARG A 208 -20.91 5.61 24.54
C ARG A 208 -22.37 5.41 24.95
N LYS A 209 -23.20 4.80 24.09
CA LYS A 209 -24.61 4.55 24.36
C LYS A 209 -24.85 3.05 24.49
N ILE A 210 -25.04 2.60 25.72
CA ILE A 210 -25.22 1.19 26.08
C ILE A 210 -26.62 0.93 26.63
N THR A 211 -27.07 -0.32 26.59
CA THR A 211 -28.33 -0.75 27.21
C THR A 211 -28.17 -0.86 28.74
N GLU A 212 -29.28 -0.89 29.49
CA GLU A 212 -29.25 -1.13 30.94
C GLU A 212 -28.60 -2.48 31.27
N ASN A 213 -28.90 -3.51 30.47
CA ASN A 213 -28.27 -4.83 30.58
C ASN A 213 -26.76 -4.75 30.37
N GLN A 214 -26.30 -3.99 29.38
CA GLN A 214 -24.87 -3.80 29.13
C GLN A 214 -24.20 -3.00 30.26
N ALA A 215 -24.86 -1.99 30.83
CA ALA A 215 -24.37 -1.26 31.99
C ALA A 215 -24.17 -2.19 33.20
N ALA A 216 -25.14 -3.07 33.47
CA ALA A 216 -25.03 -4.08 34.53
C ALA A 216 -23.86 -5.06 34.28
N ARG A 217 -23.66 -5.50 33.03
CA ARG A 217 -22.50 -6.33 32.65
C ARG A 217 -21.17 -5.62 32.88
N TYR A 218 -21.08 -4.34 32.51
CA TYR A 218 -19.89 -3.53 32.74
C TYR A 218 -19.59 -3.38 34.23
N LYS A 219 -20.60 -3.03 35.04
CA LYS A 219 -20.46 -2.97 36.50
C LYS A 219 -19.96 -4.29 37.09
N LYS A 220 -20.55 -5.42 36.67
CA LYS A 220 -20.10 -6.76 37.10
C LYS A 220 -18.63 -7.01 36.77
N ARG A 221 -18.20 -6.73 35.54
CA ARG A 221 -16.79 -6.92 35.12
C ARG A 221 -15.82 -6.05 35.91
N VAL A 222 -16.21 -4.80 36.18
CA VAL A 222 -15.43 -3.86 37.00
C VAL A 222 -15.27 -4.41 38.41
N LEU A 223 -16.37 -4.83 39.06
CA LEU A 223 -16.34 -5.37 40.41
C LEU A 223 -15.51 -6.66 40.50
N GLU A 224 -15.68 -7.58 39.55
CA GLU A 224 -14.89 -8.81 39.50
C GLU A 224 -13.39 -8.53 39.38
N ARG A 225 -12.99 -7.55 38.57
CA ARG A 225 -11.58 -7.18 38.43
C ARG A 225 -11.06 -6.43 39.66
N LEU A 226 -11.84 -5.50 40.18
CA LEU A 226 -11.46 -4.70 41.34
C LEU A 226 -11.32 -5.55 42.60
N ALA A 227 -12.22 -6.52 42.82
CA ALA A 227 -12.14 -7.47 43.93
C ALA A 227 -10.89 -8.37 43.84
N ARG A 228 -10.54 -8.84 42.63
CA ARG A 228 -9.28 -9.58 42.42
C ARG A 228 -8.05 -8.74 42.75
N ASN A 229 -8.10 -7.44 42.49
CA ASN A 229 -6.98 -6.52 42.72
C ASN A 229 -6.93 -6.01 44.17
N ASN A 230 -8.00 -6.17 44.95
CA ASN A 230 -8.13 -5.67 46.34
C ASN A 230 -8.73 -6.77 47.24
N PRO A 231 -8.00 -7.88 47.49
CA PRO A 231 -8.55 -9.04 48.20
C PRO A 231 -8.89 -8.76 49.67
N ASP A 232 -8.28 -7.75 50.27
CA ASP A 232 -8.49 -7.36 51.67
C ASP A 232 -9.71 -6.44 51.87
N MET A 233 -10.38 -6.03 50.79
CA MET A 233 -11.52 -5.12 50.84
C MET A 233 -12.84 -5.89 50.71
N GLU A 234 -13.76 -5.66 51.63
CA GLU A 234 -15.10 -6.26 51.61
C GLU A 234 -15.86 -5.94 50.31
N LEU A 235 -16.52 -6.94 49.72
CA LEU A 235 -17.23 -6.79 48.44
C LEU A 235 -18.31 -5.71 48.51
N TYR A 236 -18.99 -5.57 49.65
CA TYR A 236 -19.98 -4.53 49.88
C TYR A 236 -19.39 -3.12 49.68
N HIS A 237 -18.19 -2.88 50.25
CA HIS A 237 -17.52 -1.59 50.12
C HIS A 237 -17.12 -1.31 48.66
N LEU A 238 -16.59 -2.31 47.95
CA LEU A 238 -16.26 -2.21 46.52
C LEU A 238 -17.49 -1.88 45.66
N VAL A 239 -18.62 -2.53 45.93
CA VAL A 239 -19.90 -2.25 45.26
C VAL A 239 -20.30 -0.80 45.49
N CYS A 240 -20.27 -0.34 46.74
CA CYS A 240 -20.69 1.01 47.08
C CYS A 240 -19.80 2.09 46.46
N LEU A 241 -18.47 1.87 46.39
CA LEU A 241 -17.54 2.77 45.70
C LEU A 241 -17.90 2.91 44.21
N VAL A 242 -18.11 1.79 43.51
CA VAL A 242 -18.43 1.80 42.07
C VAL A 242 -19.81 2.42 41.83
N GLU A 243 -20.80 2.15 42.68
CA GLU A 243 -22.13 2.77 42.58
C GLU A 243 -22.07 4.28 42.79
N THR A 244 -21.35 4.74 43.81
CA THR A 244 -21.14 6.17 44.06
C THR A 244 -20.45 6.83 42.86
N ALA A 245 -19.51 6.15 42.21
CA ALA A 245 -18.84 6.68 41.02
C ALA A 245 -19.76 6.77 39.81
N LEU A 246 -20.62 5.76 39.61
CA LEU A 246 -21.64 5.78 38.57
C LEU A 246 -22.67 6.90 38.80
N GLU A 247 -23.09 7.14 40.04
CA GLU A 247 -24.02 8.23 40.38
C GLU A 247 -23.41 9.62 40.17
N THR A 248 -22.11 9.76 40.40
CA THR A 248 -21.42 11.05 40.32
C THR A 248 -20.95 11.42 38.92
N GLN A 249 -20.45 10.44 38.18
CA GLN A 249 -19.73 10.66 36.91
C GLN A 249 -20.30 9.81 35.77
N GLY A 250 -21.30 8.97 36.03
CA GLY A 250 -21.86 8.08 35.01
C GLY A 250 -20.88 6.99 34.56
N LEU A 251 -21.13 6.47 33.36
CA LEU A 251 -20.37 5.35 32.80
C LEU A 251 -18.88 5.65 32.56
N SER A 252 -18.50 6.92 32.44
CA SER A 252 -17.10 7.32 32.23
C SER A 252 -16.20 7.06 33.42
N ALA A 253 -16.73 6.81 34.62
CA ALA A 253 -15.92 6.43 35.78
C ALA A 253 -15.50 4.96 35.78
N LEU A 254 -16.25 4.07 35.11
CA LEU A 254 -15.98 2.63 35.14
C LEU A 254 -14.57 2.23 34.67
N PRO A 255 -14.00 2.84 33.62
CA PRO A 255 -12.65 2.53 33.19
C PRO A 255 -11.58 2.80 34.25
N ASP A 256 -11.72 3.84 35.09
CA ASP A 256 -10.76 4.14 36.15
C ASP A 256 -10.72 3.01 37.20
N PHE A 257 -11.87 2.44 37.54
CA PHE A 257 -11.91 1.24 38.40
C PHE A 257 -11.39 -0.01 37.69
N TYR A 258 -11.79 -0.24 36.43
CA TYR A 258 -11.41 -1.44 35.69
C TYR A 258 -9.91 -1.52 35.43
N TYR A 259 -9.26 -0.40 35.12
CA TYR A 259 -7.83 -0.32 34.82
C TYR A 259 -6.99 0.12 36.02
N SER A 260 -7.52 0.02 37.24
CA SER A 260 -6.86 0.44 38.48
C SER A 260 -5.52 -0.26 38.77
N ASP A 261 -5.26 -1.41 38.15
CA ASP A 261 -3.98 -2.14 38.25
C ASP A 261 -2.94 -1.73 37.19
N LEU A 262 -3.32 -0.97 36.16
CA LEU A 262 -2.43 -0.63 35.05
C LEU A 262 -1.53 0.57 35.37
N SER A 263 -0.35 0.60 34.76
CA SER A 263 0.52 1.78 34.76
C SER A 263 0.05 2.83 33.75
N PRO A 264 0.38 4.11 33.95
CA PRO A 264 0.12 5.17 32.97
C PRO A 264 0.75 4.92 31.60
N THR A 265 1.84 4.15 31.52
CA THR A 265 2.46 3.75 30.26
C THR A 265 1.65 2.72 29.48
N SER A 266 0.99 1.79 30.18
CA SER A 266 0.17 0.74 29.56
C SER A 266 -1.21 1.25 29.14
N ASN A 267 -1.79 2.17 29.91
CA ASN A 267 -3.02 2.86 29.56
C ASN A 267 -2.96 4.33 30.03
N PRO A 268 -2.62 5.27 29.14
CA PRO A 268 -2.48 6.68 29.51
C PRO A 268 -3.76 7.35 29.97
N LEU A 269 -4.93 6.85 29.53
CA LEU A 269 -6.23 7.45 29.83
C LEU A 269 -6.80 6.98 31.17
N HIS A 270 -6.67 5.67 31.46
CA HIS A 270 -7.23 5.07 32.67
C HIS A 270 -6.24 4.09 33.28
N ASN A 271 -5.81 4.36 34.50
CA ASN A 271 -4.75 3.62 35.16
C ASN A 271 -4.85 3.78 36.68
N ARG A 272 -3.88 3.19 37.40
CA ARG A 272 -3.77 3.30 38.85
C ARG A 272 -3.78 4.74 39.36
N THR A 273 -3.16 5.69 38.65
CA THR A 273 -3.10 7.09 39.08
C THR A 273 -4.46 7.77 38.93
N THR A 274 -5.17 7.57 37.83
CA THR A 274 -6.51 8.15 37.65
C THR A 274 -7.51 7.57 38.63
N TYR A 275 -7.41 6.27 38.94
CA TYR A 275 -8.15 5.63 40.03
C TYR A 275 -7.88 6.29 41.39
N GLN A 276 -6.61 6.47 41.77
CA GLN A 276 -6.24 7.10 43.03
C GLN A 276 -6.70 8.56 43.12
N GLN A 277 -6.67 9.28 42.01
CA GLN A 277 -7.20 10.65 41.94
C GLN A 277 -8.71 10.68 42.15
N LEU A 278 -9.44 9.77 41.49
CA LEU A 278 -10.88 9.63 41.65
C LEU A 278 -11.27 9.30 43.10
N VAL A 279 -10.65 8.27 43.66
CA VAL A 279 -10.94 7.84 45.04
C VAL A 279 -10.40 8.84 46.05
N GLY A 280 -9.32 9.57 45.77
CA GLY A 280 -8.80 10.61 46.64
C GLY A 280 -9.55 11.95 46.56
N ASP A 281 -10.42 12.14 45.57
CA ASP A 281 -11.15 13.39 45.40
C ASP A 281 -12.08 13.67 46.59
N SER A 282 -11.99 14.89 47.11
CA SER A 282 -12.71 15.30 48.32
C SER A 282 -14.24 15.27 48.16
N ALA A 283 -14.75 15.58 46.96
CA ALA A 283 -16.18 15.56 46.68
C ALA A 283 -16.69 14.13 46.52
N PHE A 284 -15.90 13.27 45.86
CA PHE A 284 -16.19 11.84 45.78
C PHE A 284 -16.20 11.19 47.17
N GLN A 285 -15.16 11.40 47.97
CA GLN A 285 -15.05 10.89 49.35
C GLN A 285 -16.19 11.35 50.25
N LYS A 286 -16.66 12.58 50.08
CA LYS A 286 -17.84 13.07 50.81
C LYS A 286 -19.08 12.24 50.50
N LYS A 287 -19.31 11.89 49.23
CA LYS A 287 -20.44 11.05 48.82
C LYS A 287 -20.27 9.60 49.23
N VAL A 288 -19.06 9.04 49.16
CA VAL A 288 -18.76 7.70 49.67
C VAL A 288 -19.12 7.60 51.15
N ARG A 289 -18.72 8.57 51.99
CA ARG A 289 -19.10 8.58 53.42
C ARG A 289 -20.61 8.71 53.66
N GLN A 290 -21.36 9.26 52.71
CA GLN A 290 -22.82 9.38 52.82
C GLN A 290 -23.53 8.08 52.41
N ASN A 291 -23.01 7.40 51.38
CA ASN A 291 -23.66 6.26 50.74
C ASN A 291 -23.15 4.90 51.25
N CYS A 292 -21.92 4.85 51.76
CA CYS A 292 -21.22 3.63 52.16
C CYS A 292 -20.98 3.63 53.68
N PRO A 293 -21.93 3.16 54.49
CA PRO A 293 -21.70 2.98 55.92
C PRO A 293 -20.58 1.97 56.17
N GLU A 294 -19.77 2.23 57.21
CA GLU A 294 -18.69 1.34 57.68
C GLU A 294 -19.21 -0.01 58.20
#